data_AF-A0A9D8L8E2-F1
#
_entry.id   AF-A0A9D8L8E2-F1
#
_cell.length_a   1.000
_cell.length_b   1.000
_cell.length_c   1.000
_cell.angle_alpha   90.00
_cell.angle_beta   90.00
_cell.angle_gamma   90.00
#
_symmetry.space_group_name_H-M   'P 1'
#
loop_
_entity.id
_entity.type
_entity.pdbx_description
1 polymer ?
#
loop_
_entity_poly.entity_id
_entity_poly.type
_entity_poly.pdbx_seq_one_letter_code
_entity_poly.pdbx_strand_id
1 'polypeptide(L)'
;MSIPFGTVAPGGKHDWRRDFIDWNKKQIEELRRAVELMEAGVLTLRHQELGKAPVDMTASEIERDKRTIAELEALIKRAEAEA
;
A
#
# COMPACT_ATOMS: atom_id res chain seq x y z
N MET A 1 15.20 -11.12 17.43
CA MET A 1 13.76 -11.22 17.72
C MET A 1 13.08 -11.41 16.38
N SER A 2 12.66 -12.64 16.05
CA SER A 2 12.19 -13.02 14.72
C SER A 2 10.68 -13.21 14.75
N ILE A 3 9.97 -12.68 13.76
CA ILE A 3 8.52 -12.81 13.61
C ILE A 3 8.20 -14.26 13.22
N PRO A 4 7.24 -14.96 13.85
CA PRO A 4 6.86 -16.29 13.42
C PRO A 4 6.06 -16.17 12.12
N PHE A 5 6.63 -16.65 11.02
CA PHE A 5 5.84 -16.98 9.84
C PHE A 5 4.73 -17.95 10.28
N GLY A 6 3.49 -17.61 9.95
CA GLY A 6 2.30 -18.32 10.38
C GLY A 6 2.43 -19.83 10.21
N THR A 7 2.02 -20.55 11.24
CA THR A 7 1.95 -22.01 11.24
C THR A 7 0.92 -22.43 10.20
N VAL A 8 1.38 -22.80 9.00
CA VAL A 8 0.51 -23.41 7.98
C VAL A 8 0.15 -24.79 8.50
N ALA A 9 -1.13 -24.99 8.83
CA ALA A 9 -1.65 -26.31 9.18
C ALA A 9 -1.37 -27.29 8.04
N PRO A 10 -0.77 -28.47 8.30
CA PRO A 10 -0.46 -29.43 7.25
C PRO A 10 -1.77 -30.06 6.75
N GLY A 11 -2.21 -29.68 5.54
CA GLY A 11 -3.35 -30.30 4.86
C GLY A 11 -4.40 -29.33 4.28
N GLY A 12 -4.35 -28.05 4.60
CA GLY A 12 -5.17 -27.04 3.91
C GLY A 12 -4.47 -26.58 2.64
N LYS A 13 -5.14 -26.64 1.47
CA LYS A 13 -4.63 -25.95 0.27
C LYS A 13 -4.55 -24.46 0.61
N HIS A 14 -3.33 -23.94 0.75
CA HIS A 14 -3.10 -22.51 0.93
C HIS A 14 -3.65 -21.78 -0.31
N ASP A 15 -4.71 -20.99 -0.09
CA ASP A 15 -5.31 -20.17 -1.14
C ASP A 15 -4.50 -18.88 -1.27
N TRP A 16 -3.35 -19.01 -1.93
CA TRP A 16 -2.42 -17.91 -2.19
C TRP A 16 -3.11 -16.72 -2.88
N ARG A 17 -4.18 -16.98 -3.65
CA ARG A 17 -4.91 -15.95 -4.39
C ARG A 17 -5.77 -15.13 -3.44
N ARG A 18 -6.48 -15.78 -2.52
CA ARG A 18 -7.22 -15.07 -1.47
C ARG A 18 -6.27 -14.22 -0.61
N ASP A 19 -5.16 -14.80 -0.17
CA ASP A 19 -4.18 -14.08 0.64
C ASP A 19 -3.55 -12.90 -0.12
N PHE A 20 -3.29 -13.06 -1.42
CA PHE A 20 -2.85 -11.98 -2.30
C PHE A 20 -3.90 -10.86 -2.37
N ILE A 21 -5.17 -11.18 -2.63
CA ILE A 21 -6.24 -10.18 -2.72
C ILE A 21 -6.41 -9.43 -1.39
N ASP A 22 -6.48 -10.15 -0.27
CA ASP A 22 -6.69 -9.57 1.06
C ASP A 22 -5.52 -8.67 1.47
N TRP A 23 -4.28 -9.08 1.19
CA TRP A 23 -3.10 -8.25 1.45
C TRP A 23 -3.13 -6.95 0.63
N ASN A 24 -3.40 -7.02 -0.67
CA ASN A 24 -3.46 -5.83 -1.53
C ASN A 24 -4.62 -4.90 -1.14
N LYS A 25 -5.78 -5.43 -0.73
CA LYS A 25 -6.90 -4.61 -0.20
C LYS A 25 -6.49 -3.82 1.03
N LYS A 26 -5.76 -4.46 1.96
CA LYS A 26 -5.23 -3.78 3.14
C LYS A 26 -4.23 -2.67 2.77
N GLN A 27 -3.33 -2.91 1.82
CA GLN A 27 -2.40 -1.88 1.35
C GLN A 27 -3.12 -0.70 0.71
N ILE A 28 -4.16 -0.94 -0.08
CA ILE A 28 -4.99 0.14 -0.65
C ILE A 28 -5.66 0.97 0.45
N GLU A 29 -6.19 0.34 1.51
CA GLU A 29 -6.80 1.05 2.64
C GLU A 29 -5.80 1.97 3.35
N GLU A 30 -4.59 1.45 3.63
CA GLU A 30 -3.51 2.23 4.25
C GLU A 30 -3.10 3.42 3.36
N LEU A 31 -2.94 3.22 2.05
CA LEU A 31 -2.61 4.29 1.10
C LEU A 31 -3.73 5.33 1.00
N ARG A 32 -5.00 4.92 0.91
CA ARG A 32 -6.13 5.85 0.87
C ARG A 32 -6.18 6.73 2.10
N ARG A 33 -5.95 6.15 3.29
CA ARG A 33 -5.87 6.90 4.54
C ARG A 33 -4.70 7.88 4.54
N ALA A 34 -3.53 7.48 4.04
CA ALA A 34 -2.37 8.37 3.94
C ALA A 34 -2.66 9.56 3.00
N VAL A 35 -3.26 9.30 1.84
CA VAL A 35 -3.69 10.33 0.89
C VAL A 35 -4.67 11.30 1.53
N GLU A 36 -5.70 10.81 2.23
CA GLU A 36 -6.67 11.66 2.93
C GLU A 36 -6.00 12.59 3.96
N LEU A 37 -5.08 12.04 4.77
CA LEU A 37 -4.34 12.84 5.76
C LEU A 37 -3.43 13.89 5.09
N MET A 38 -2.85 13.56 3.94
CA MET A 38 -2.02 14.49 3.16
C MET A 38 -2.86 15.61 2.52
N GLU A 39 -4.01 15.27 1.95
CA GLU A 39 -4.94 16.24 1.36
C GLU A 39 -5.54 17.17 2.43
N ALA A 40 -5.78 16.66 3.64
CA ALA A 40 -6.23 17.46 4.79
C ALA A 40 -5.11 18.34 5.39
N GLY A 41 -3.86 18.23 4.92
CA GLY A 41 -2.70 18.93 5.48
C GLY A 41 -2.28 18.43 6.87
N VAL A 42 -2.83 17.31 7.34
CA VAL A 42 -2.51 16.69 8.63
C VAL A 42 -1.16 15.96 8.56
N LEU A 43 -0.87 15.36 7.40
CA LEU A 43 0.40 14.74 7.08
C LEU A 43 1.08 15.53 5.95
N THR A 44 2.34 15.89 6.11
CA THR A 44 3.13 16.48 5.01
C THR A 44 4.45 15.75 4.88
N LEU A 45 4.91 15.59 3.64
CA LEU A 45 6.15 14.90 3.32
C LEU A 45 7.14 15.92 2.79
N ARG A 46 8.32 15.96 3.41
CA ARG A 46 9.39 16.89 3.05
C ARG A 46 10.67 16.11 2.80
N HIS A 47 11.33 16.44 1.70
CA HIS A 47 12.66 15.95 1.43
C HIS A 47 13.69 16.99 1.87
N GLN A 48 14.68 16.56 2.64
CA GLN A 48 15.77 17.41 3.10
C GLN A 48 17.10 16.91 2.57
N GLU A 49 17.71 17.71 1.70
CA GLU A 49 19.10 17.53 1.31
C GLU A 49 20.01 18.33 2.26
N LEU A 50 21.18 17.78 2.58
CA LEU A 50 22.14 18.43 3.48
C LEU A 50 22.56 19.80 2.92
N GLY A 51 22.38 20.86 3.73
CA GLY A 51 22.72 22.23 3.36
C GLY A 51 21.69 22.94 2.46
N LYS A 52 20.53 22.34 2.18
CA LYS A 52 19.42 22.99 1.45
C LYS A 52 18.17 23.13 2.32
N ALA A 53 17.29 24.03 1.92
CA ALA A 53 15.97 24.13 2.52
C ALA A 53 15.14 22.86 2.21
N PRO A 54 14.33 22.36 3.16
CA PRO A 54 13.42 21.25 2.89
C PRO A 54 12.43 21.59 1.78
N VAL A 55 12.21 20.65 0.86
CA VAL A 55 11.25 20.77 -0.23
C VAL A 55 9.99 19.98 0.12
N ASP A 56 8.83 20.63 0.01
CA ASP A 56 7.55 19.96 0.19
C ASP A 56 7.27 19.05 -1.03
N MET A 57 7.04 17.77 -0.76
CA MET A 57 6.78 16.73 -1.76
C MET A 57 5.38 16.11 -1.59
N THR A 58 4.54 16.68 -0.72
CA THR A 58 3.24 16.12 -0.38
C THR A 58 2.37 15.91 -1.61
N ALA A 59 2.33 16.89 -2.53
CA ALA A 59 1.57 16.78 -3.77
C ALA A 59 2.06 15.63 -4.68
N SER A 60 3.38 15.49 -4.86
CA SER A 60 3.94 14.42 -5.69
C SER A 60 3.73 13.03 -5.09
N GLU A 61 3.75 12.92 -3.77
CA GLU A 61 3.50 11.64 -3.08
C GLU A 61 2.01 11.27 -3.13
N ILE A 62 1.08 12.24 -2.99
CA ILE A 62 -0.36 11.99 -3.25
C ILE A 62 -0.57 11.42 -4.65
N GLU A 63 0.04 12.02 -5.68
CA GLU A 63 -0.10 11.55 -7.06
C GLU A 63 0.51 10.15 -7.26
N ARG A 64 1.61 9.86 -6.59
CA ARG A 64 2.23 8.53 -6.60
C ARG A 64 1.33 7.50 -5.92
N ASP A 65 0.83 7.78 -4.73
CA ASP A 65 -0.03 6.86 -3.98
C ASP A 65 -1.33 6.58 -4.73
N LYS A 66 -1.94 7.60 -5.36
CA LYS A 66 -3.12 7.41 -6.22
C LYS A 66 -2.85 6.48 -7.41
N ARG A 67 -1.67 6.59 -8.04
CA ARG A 67 -1.26 5.65 -9.11
C ARG A 67 -1.08 4.24 -8.57
N THR A 68 -0.39 4.09 -7.45
CA THR A 68 -0.19 2.78 -6.81
C THR A 68 -1.52 2.14 -6.42
N ILE A 69 -2.47 2.89 -5.86
CA ILE A 69 -3.82 2.39 -5.58
C ILE A 69 -4.47 1.81 -6.84
N ALA A 70 -4.45 2.55 -7.96
CA ALA A 70 -5.04 2.09 -9.22
C ALA A 70 -4.35 0.82 -9.77
N GLU A 71 -3.02 0.72 -9.62
CA GLU A 71 -2.26 -0.47 -10.02
C GLU A 71 -2.64 -1.69 -9.17
N LEU A 72 -2.75 -1.52 -7.84
CA LEU A 72 -3.17 -2.60 -6.93
C LEU A 72 -4.62 -3.04 -7.19
N GLU A 73 -5.53 -2.11 -7.45
CA GLU A 73 -6.91 -2.41 -7.84
C GLU A 73 -6.97 -3.22 -9.14
N ALA A 74 -6.14 -2.87 -10.13
CA ALA A 74 -6.04 -3.62 -11.38
C ALA A 74 -5.49 -5.04 -11.16
N LEU A 75 -4.52 -5.22 -10.27
CA LEU A 75 -3.98 -6.53 -9.90
C LEU A 75 -5.03 -7.41 -9.20
N ILE A 76 -5.79 -6.84 -8.26
CA ILE A 76 -6.90 -7.54 -7.59
C ILE A 76 -7.94 -7.99 -8.62
N LYS A 77 -8.36 -7.08 -9.52
CA LYS A 77 -9.36 -7.40 -10.55
C LYS A 77 -8.91 -8.54 -11.47
N ARG A 78 -7.62 -8.58 -11.83
CA ARG A 78 -7.05 -9.69 -12.62
C ARG A 78 -7.08 -11.00 -11.82
N ALA A 79 -6.65 -10.97 -10.56
CA ALA A 79 -6.68 -12.15 -9.71
C ALA A 79 -8.11 -12.69 -9.50
N GLU A 80 -9.11 -11.82 -9.35
CA GLU A 80 -10.53 -12.18 -9.23
C GLU A 80 -11.10 -12.79 -10.53
N ALA A 81 -10.60 -12.38 -11.70
CA ALA A 81 -11.06 -12.89 -13.01
C ALA A 81 -10.46 -14.25 -13.40
N GLU A 82 -9.38 -14.67 -12.76
CA GLU A 82 -8.73 -15.98 -12.97
C GLU A 82 -9.26 -17.09 -12.03
N ALA A 83 -10.30 -16.78 -11.24
CA ALA A 83 -11.00 -17.72 -10.36
C ALA A 83 -12.20 -18.36 -11.06
#